data_AF-A0A9D0L3V6-F1
#
_entry.id   AF-A0A9D0L3V6-F1
#
_cell.length_a   1.000
_cell.length_b   1.000
_cell.length_c   1.000
_cell.angle_alpha   90.00
_cell.angle_beta   90.00
_cell.angle_gamma   90.00
#
_symmetry.space_group_name_H-M   'P 1'
#
loop_
_entity.id
_entity.type
_entity.pdbx_description
1 polymer ?
#
loop_
_entity_poly.entity_id
_entity_poly.type
_entity_poly.pdbx_seq_one_letter_code
_entity_poly.pdbx_strand_id
1 'polypeptide(L)'
;MAKRYGIVVRYYMMLGNRGETVKTFRQTLDFLARAKPHEYLFSCLSIYPGTRDFNEAERQGWLSREVFFEENFQELKVPFDADDACTGMMNAWFAQHCGLQRMYQPSIDDCKRSLALLGEHHAAHLDLGAAYFRAQRWHEAERHLRRALDLNYPTPGVVYNYLAVIATERGDYDRMMELFSTAAKVDPQHQQLMQNVNRARRWFRERGPARGVPLELIAHHHFQLLERTVQPTLPGPLANDFANWQPAAAPPHQHSRVARAGSTMSLGDRPRGRDDHPPDGRKHLKVVTD
;
A
#
# COMPACT_ATOMS: atom_id res chain seq x y z
N MET A 1 3.75 17.86 -15.64
CA MET A 1 2.34 18.19 -15.95
C MET A 1 1.37 17.55 -14.95
N ALA A 2 1.34 16.22 -14.80
CA ALA A 2 0.41 15.49 -13.91
C ALA A 2 0.37 15.99 -12.45
N LYS A 3 1.52 16.30 -11.85
CA LYS A 3 1.66 16.88 -10.50
C LYS A 3 0.74 18.07 -10.21
N ARG A 4 0.55 18.96 -11.20
CA ARG A 4 -0.26 20.18 -11.03
C ARG A 4 -1.74 19.88 -10.82
N TYR A 5 -2.17 18.66 -11.15
CA TYR A 5 -3.54 18.16 -10.98
C TYR A 5 -3.67 17.24 -9.76
N GLY A 6 -2.68 17.21 -8.86
CA GLY A 6 -2.70 16.33 -7.68
C GLY A 6 -2.45 14.85 -7.97
N ILE A 7 -2.04 14.50 -9.19
CA ILE A 7 -1.74 13.11 -9.55
C ILE A 7 -0.34 12.75 -9.07
N VAL A 8 -0.27 11.78 -8.15
CA VAL A 8 1.00 11.17 -7.72
C VAL A 8 1.58 10.36 -8.87
N VAL A 9 2.85 10.63 -9.17
CA VAL A 9 3.62 10.00 -10.24
C VAL A 9 4.70 9.16 -9.60
N ARG A 10 4.61 7.85 -9.77
CA ARG A 10 5.61 6.88 -9.33
C ARG A 10 6.22 6.19 -10.53
N TYR A 11 7.54 6.06 -10.56
CA TYR A 11 8.23 5.30 -11.60
C TYR A 11 8.67 3.94 -11.07
N TYR A 12 8.43 2.92 -11.88
CA TYR A 12 8.94 1.56 -11.67
C TYR A 12 10.06 1.37 -12.68
N MET A 13 11.29 1.32 -12.17
CA MET A 13 12.50 1.28 -12.97
C MET A 13 13.05 -0.14 -12.96
N MET A 14 13.46 -0.65 -14.13
CA MET A 14 14.17 -1.92 -14.20
C MET A 14 15.66 -1.68 -14.05
N LEU A 15 16.33 -2.56 -13.30
CA LEU A 15 17.78 -2.67 -13.21
C LEU A 15 18.22 -4.04 -13.71
N GLY A 16 19.29 -4.09 -14.50
CA GLY A 16 19.89 -5.30 -15.02
C GLY A 16 19.28 -5.80 -16.33
N ASN A 17 18.72 -4.92 -17.15
CA ASN A 17 18.19 -5.32 -18.47
C ASN A 17 19.32 -5.71 -19.44
N ARG A 18 18.96 -6.45 -20.50
CA ARG A 18 19.91 -6.78 -21.58
C ARG A 18 20.59 -5.54 -22.17
N GLY A 19 21.89 -5.62 -22.37
CA GLY A 19 22.73 -4.55 -22.89
C GLY A 19 22.91 -3.38 -21.93
N GLU A 20 22.54 -3.52 -20.65
CA GLU A 20 22.74 -2.45 -19.68
C GLU A 20 24.23 -2.24 -19.39
N THR A 21 24.64 -0.98 -19.47
CA THR A 21 26.00 -0.54 -19.22
C THR A 21 26.00 0.53 -18.13
N VAL A 22 27.18 0.82 -17.56
CA VAL A 22 27.35 1.94 -16.62
C VAL A 22 26.83 3.25 -17.21
N LYS A 23 27.01 3.47 -18.52
CA LYS A 23 26.54 4.67 -19.21
C LYS A 23 25.02 4.73 -19.27
N THR A 24 24.35 3.65 -19.68
CA THR A 24 22.88 3.62 -19.77
C THR A 24 22.25 3.71 -18.38
N PHE A 25 22.84 3.07 -17.38
CA PHE A 25 22.39 3.20 -16.00
C PHE A 25 22.48 4.65 -15.49
N ARG A 26 23.59 5.36 -15.76
CA ARG A 26 23.71 6.79 -15.46
C ARG A 26 22.65 7.63 -16.18
N GLN A 27 22.35 7.34 -17.44
CA GLN A 27 21.29 8.02 -18.17
C GLN A 27 19.92 7.84 -17.50
N THR A 28 19.63 6.66 -16.95
CA THR A 28 18.44 6.40 -16.14
C THR A 28 18.40 7.28 -14.89
N LEU A 29 19.52 7.39 -14.17
CA LEU A 29 19.61 8.27 -12.98
C LEU A 29 19.44 9.75 -13.35
N ASP A 30 20.05 10.20 -14.44
CA ASP A 30 19.90 11.57 -14.94
C ASP A 30 18.45 11.85 -15.36
N PHE A 31 17.78 10.87 -15.97
CA PHE A 31 16.36 10.98 -16.29
C PHE A 31 15.51 11.14 -15.02
N LEU A 32 15.77 10.36 -13.96
CA LEU A 32 15.08 10.52 -12.68
C LEU A 32 15.30 11.92 -12.09
N ALA A 33 16.53 12.41 -12.12
CA ALA A 33 16.89 13.75 -11.63
C ALA A 33 16.18 14.89 -12.39
N ARG A 34 15.97 14.73 -13.71
CA ARG A 34 15.23 15.70 -14.53
C ARG A 34 13.71 15.58 -14.37
N ALA A 35 13.19 14.36 -14.43
CA ALA A 35 11.75 14.09 -14.38
C ALA A 35 11.17 14.37 -12.99
N LYS A 36 11.98 14.14 -11.94
CA LYS A 36 11.62 14.29 -10.53
C LYS A 36 10.26 13.66 -10.24
N PRO A 37 10.04 12.35 -10.42
CA PRO A 37 8.76 11.75 -10.00
C PRO A 37 8.55 11.99 -8.49
N HIS A 38 7.33 11.77 -7.98
CA HIS A 38 7.13 11.82 -6.53
C HIS A 38 7.97 10.74 -5.87
N GLU A 39 7.89 9.55 -6.47
CA GLU A 39 8.56 8.37 -6.00
C GLU A 39 9.11 7.57 -7.17
N TYR A 40 10.15 6.80 -6.91
CA TYR A 40 10.58 5.74 -7.82
C TYR A 40 11.04 4.53 -7.02
N LEU A 41 11.03 3.37 -7.66
CA LEU A 41 11.67 2.18 -7.11
C LEU A 41 12.35 1.42 -8.24
N PHE A 42 13.46 0.78 -7.91
CA PHE A 42 14.13 -0.13 -8.83
C PHE A 42 13.71 -1.57 -8.51
N SER A 43 13.47 -2.33 -9.56
CA SER A 43 13.28 -3.77 -9.53
C SER A 43 14.36 -4.40 -10.41
N CYS A 44 15.09 -5.37 -9.86
CA CYS A 44 15.98 -6.17 -10.69
C CYS A 44 15.15 -7.06 -11.62
N LEU A 45 15.66 -7.27 -12.83
CA LEU A 45 15.06 -8.26 -13.73
C LEU A 45 15.14 -9.65 -13.11
N SER A 46 13.98 -10.28 -12.96
CA SER A 46 13.86 -11.70 -12.61
C SER A 46 13.58 -12.50 -13.87
N ILE A 47 14.33 -13.57 -14.09
CA ILE A 47 14.11 -14.46 -15.24
C ILE A 47 13.29 -15.69 -14.81
N TYR A 48 12.25 -16.00 -15.57
CA TYR A 48 11.30 -17.09 -15.27
C TYR A 48 11.15 -18.06 -16.44
N PRO A 49 10.77 -19.33 -16.18
CA PRO A 49 10.53 -20.32 -17.22
C PRO A 49 9.61 -19.79 -18.32
N GLY A 50 9.99 -20.03 -19.58
CA GLY A 50 9.25 -19.55 -20.76
C GLY A 50 9.67 -18.18 -21.30
N THR A 51 10.53 -17.44 -20.58
CA THR A 51 11.14 -16.21 -21.10
C THR A 51 12.36 -16.51 -21.96
N ARG A 52 12.71 -15.60 -22.89
CA ARG A 52 13.91 -15.74 -23.73
C ARG A 52 15.18 -15.81 -22.87
N ASP A 53 15.28 -14.98 -21.84
CA ASP A 53 16.42 -14.91 -20.92
C ASP A 53 16.62 -16.21 -20.16
N PHE A 54 15.53 -16.80 -19.67
CA PHE A 54 15.57 -18.08 -19.01
C PHE A 54 16.05 -19.21 -19.94
N ASN A 55 15.50 -19.29 -21.14
CA ASN A 55 15.88 -20.34 -22.10
C ASN A 55 17.36 -20.25 -22.50
N GLU A 56 17.89 -19.02 -22.54
CA GLU A 56 19.31 -18.79 -22.79
C GLU A 56 20.17 -19.21 -21.58
N ALA A 57 19.79 -18.81 -20.36
CA ALA A 57 20.47 -19.21 -19.13
C ALA A 57 20.49 -20.75 -18.96
N GLU A 58 19.39 -21.42 -19.30
CA GLU A 58 19.31 -22.89 -19.30
C GLU A 58 20.22 -23.52 -20.34
N ARG A 59 20.24 -22.98 -21.56
CA ARG A 59 21.16 -23.46 -22.62
C ARG A 59 22.63 -23.30 -22.24
N GLN A 60 22.96 -22.24 -21.51
CA GLN A 60 24.31 -21.97 -21.01
C GLN A 60 24.64 -22.76 -19.73
N GLY A 61 23.69 -23.54 -19.20
CA GLY A 61 23.87 -24.37 -18.01
C GLY A 61 23.90 -23.59 -16.70
N TRP A 62 23.44 -22.34 -16.67
CA TRP A 62 23.40 -21.51 -15.47
C TRP A 62 22.22 -21.86 -14.56
N LEU A 63 21.18 -22.48 -15.11
CA LEU A 63 19.94 -22.77 -14.41
C LEU A 63 19.25 -23.98 -15.05
N SER A 64 18.56 -24.81 -14.25
CA SER A 64 17.61 -25.82 -14.73
C SER A 64 16.19 -25.38 -14.38
N ARG A 65 15.20 -25.63 -15.24
CA ARG A 65 13.79 -25.39 -14.90
C ARG A 65 13.25 -26.24 -13.76
N GLU A 66 13.86 -27.39 -13.48
CA GLU A 66 13.42 -28.30 -12.41
C GLU A 66 13.50 -27.61 -11.04
N VAL A 67 14.51 -26.76 -10.82
CA VAL A 67 14.70 -26.05 -9.53
C VAL A 67 13.54 -25.12 -9.16
N PHE A 68 12.78 -24.63 -10.15
CA PHE A 68 11.60 -23.78 -9.91
C PHE A 68 10.37 -24.58 -9.43
N PHE A 69 10.33 -25.87 -9.73
CA PHE A 69 9.17 -26.73 -9.42
C PHE A 69 9.44 -27.71 -8.30
N GLU A 70 10.69 -28.14 -8.13
CA GLU A 70 11.08 -29.21 -7.22
C GLU A 70 11.83 -28.70 -5.99
N GLU A 71 12.35 -27.47 -6.03
CA GLU A 71 13.14 -26.89 -4.96
C GLU A 71 12.54 -25.58 -4.40
N ASN A 72 13.19 -25.05 -3.36
CA ASN A 72 12.84 -23.77 -2.73
C ASN A 72 13.47 -22.57 -3.46
N PHE A 73 13.61 -22.63 -4.78
CA PHE A 73 14.17 -21.55 -5.58
C PHE A 73 13.09 -20.53 -5.93
N GLN A 74 13.23 -19.30 -5.47
CA GLN A 74 12.23 -18.26 -5.73
C GLN A 74 12.42 -17.59 -7.09
N GLU A 75 13.63 -17.13 -7.40
CA GLU A 75 13.95 -16.38 -8.62
C GLU A 75 15.47 -16.16 -8.79
N LEU A 76 15.91 -15.99 -10.03
CA LEU A 76 17.25 -15.49 -10.35
C LEU A 76 17.19 -13.99 -10.68
N LYS A 77 17.85 -13.16 -9.87
CA LYS A 77 17.97 -11.71 -10.05
C LYS A 77 19.41 -11.31 -10.33
N VAL A 78 19.73 -11.09 -11.60
CA VAL A 78 21.06 -10.62 -12.01
C VAL A 78 20.93 -9.68 -13.23
N PRO A 79 21.80 -8.68 -13.37
CA PRO A 79 22.03 -8.05 -14.66
C PRO A 79 22.40 -9.10 -15.70
N PHE A 80 21.60 -9.23 -16.76
CA PHE A 80 21.62 -10.44 -17.59
C PHE A 80 22.96 -10.67 -18.31
N ASP A 81 23.46 -9.65 -19.01
CA ASP A 81 24.66 -9.73 -19.86
C ASP A 81 25.66 -8.59 -19.59
N ALA A 82 25.52 -7.90 -18.45
CA ALA A 82 26.44 -6.85 -18.05
C ALA A 82 27.77 -7.47 -17.55
N ASP A 83 28.89 -6.84 -17.90
CA ASP A 83 30.21 -7.27 -17.41
C ASP A 83 30.33 -7.18 -15.88
N ASP A 84 31.32 -7.87 -15.31
CA ASP A 84 31.51 -7.96 -13.85
C ASP A 84 31.62 -6.60 -13.17
N ALA A 85 32.28 -5.64 -13.83
CA ALA A 85 32.45 -4.30 -13.30
C ALA A 85 31.12 -3.54 -13.25
N CYS A 86 30.33 -3.61 -14.31
CA CYS A 86 29.01 -3.01 -14.40
C CYS A 86 28.03 -3.68 -13.43
N THR A 87 28.05 -5.00 -13.35
CA THR A 87 27.25 -5.80 -12.41
C THR A 87 27.58 -5.45 -10.97
N GLY A 88 28.87 -5.41 -10.61
CA GLY A 88 29.32 -5.02 -9.27
C GLY A 88 28.85 -3.61 -8.88
N MET A 89 28.97 -2.65 -9.80
CA MET A 89 28.50 -1.27 -9.56
C MET A 89 26.98 -1.21 -9.37
N MET A 90 26.19 -1.85 -10.25
CA MET A 90 24.73 -1.85 -10.15
C MET A 90 24.24 -2.54 -8.87
N ASN A 91 24.86 -3.65 -8.48
CA ASN A 91 24.52 -4.35 -7.24
C ASN A 91 24.83 -3.51 -6.00
N ALA A 92 26.01 -2.87 -5.96
CA ALA A 92 26.38 -1.99 -4.86
C ALA A 92 25.43 -0.79 -4.76
N TRP A 93 25.06 -0.20 -5.91
CA TRP A 93 24.09 0.89 -5.95
C TRP A 93 22.70 0.40 -5.48
N PHE A 94 22.22 -0.72 -6.00
CA PHE A 94 20.91 -1.27 -5.66
C PHE A 94 20.80 -1.59 -4.17
N ALA A 95 21.82 -2.20 -3.56
CA ALA A 95 21.84 -2.48 -2.13
C ALA A 95 21.66 -1.22 -1.27
N GLN A 96 22.16 -0.07 -1.73
CA GLN A 96 22.03 1.21 -1.03
C GLN A 96 20.71 1.94 -1.33
N HIS A 97 20.04 1.63 -2.44
CA HIS A 97 18.91 2.39 -2.97
C HIS A 97 17.66 1.53 -3.22
N CYS A 98 17.63 0.28 -2.77
CA CYS A 98 16.49 -0.61 -2.91
C CYS A 98 15.28 -0.07 -2.13
N GLY A 99 14.09 -0.44 -2.58
CA GLY A 99 12.83 0.05 -2.01
C GLY A 99 12.36 1.39 -2.59
N LEU A 100 11.34 1.96 -1.96
CA LEU A 100 10.65 3.15 -2.44
C LEU A 100 11.45 4.41 -2.09
N GLN A 101 11.92 5.11 -3.13
CA GLN A 101 12.64 6.36 -3.02
C GLN A 101 11.69 7.54 -3.22
N ARG A 102 11.81 8.60 -2.42
CA ARG A 102 11.01 9.83 -2.54
C ARG A 102 11.85 10.96 -3.14
N MET A 103 11.42 11.50 -4.28
CA MET A 103 12.14 12.53 -5.05
C MET A 103 11.44 13.89 -5.05
N TYR A 104 10.12 13.90 -4.86
CA TYR A 104 9.38 15.13 -4.82
C TYR A 104 8.26 15.04 -3.80
N GLN A 105 8.24 16.03 -2.93
CA GLN A 105 7.20 16.19 -1.93
C GLN A 105 6.39 17.44 -2.26
N PRO A 106 5.07 17.34 -2.42
CA PRO A 106 4.22 18.49 -2.72
C PRO A 106 4.37 19.57 -1.64
N SER A 107 4.54 20.82 -2.08
CA SER A 107 4.48 21.98 -1.19
C SER A 107 3.03 22.28 -0.78
N ILE A 108 2.86 23.18 0.20
CA ILE A 108 1.52 23.68 0.58
C ILE A 108 0.81 24.29 -0.65
N ASP A 109 1.52 25.03 -1.49
CA ASP A 109 0.92 25.68 -2.67
C ASP A 109 0.59 24.68 -3.79
N ASP A 110 1.37 23.59 -3.92
CA ASP A 110 1.00 22.47 -4.78
C ASP A 110 -0.32 21.85 -4.32
N CYS A 111 -0.43 21.52 -3.03
CA CYS A 111 -1.65 20.94 -2.46
C CYS A 111 -2.85 21.88 -2.54
N LYS A 112 -2.67 23.19 -2.32
CA LYS A 112 -3.74 24.20 -2.49
C LYS A 112 -4.26 24.25 -3.91
N ARG A 113 -3.37 24.21 -4.92
CA ARG A 113 -3.77 24.18 -6.33
C ARG A 113 -4.52 22.89 -6.66
N SER A 114 -4.05 21.75 -6.18
CA SER A 114 -4.76 20.48 -6.34
C SER A 114 -6.16 20.52 -5.72
N LEU A 115 -6.29 21.07 -4.51
CA LEU A 115 -7.59 21.24 -3.85
C LEU A 115 -8.51 22.17 -4.65
N ALA A 116 -8.00 23.29 -5.16
CA ALA A 116 -8.80 24.21 -5.98
C ALA A 116 -9.34 23.57 -7.26
N LEU A 117 -8.61 22.60 -7.83
CA LEU A 117 -9.04 21.86 -9.02
C LEU A 117 -10.02 20.72 -8.70
N LEU A 118 -9.83 20.05 -7.56
CA LEU A 118 -10.61 18.87 -7.17
C LEU A 118 -11.83 19.20 -6.31
N GLY A 119 -11.96 20.44 -5.83
CA GLY A 119 -13.01 20.85 -4.90
C GLY A 119 -12.86 20.19 -3.53
N GLU A 120 -13.98 19.94 -2.85
CA GLU A 120 -14.07 19.28 -1.53
C GLU A 120 -13.76 17.76 -1.63
N HIS A 121 -12.59 17.41 -2.17
CA HIS A 121 -12.14 16.05 -2.31
C HIS A 121 -11.35 15.61 -1.06
N HIS A 122 -11.77 14.50 -0.43
CA HIS A 122 -11.18 14.01 0.83
C HIS A 122 -9.65 13.86 0.76
N ALA A 123 -9.10 13.33 -0.34
CA ALA A 123 -7.66 13.11 -0.48
C ALA A 123 -6.88 14.43 -0.64
N ALA A 124 -7.47 15.45 -1.28
CA ALA A 124 -6.81 16.74 -1.45
C ALA A 124 -6.71 17.48 -0.10
N HIS A 125 -7.73 17.34 0.75
CA HIS A 125 -7.67 17.79 2.15
C HIS A 125 -6.61 17.04 2.96
N LEU A 126 -6.50 15.72 2.81
CA LEU A 126 -5.43 14.95 3.46
C LEU A 126 -4.04 15.42 3.01
N ASP A 127 -3.81 15.58 1.70
CA ASP A 127 -2.52 16.00 1.16
C ASP A 127 -2.12 17.40 1.63
N LEU A 128 -3.08 18.32 1.69
CA LEU A 128 -2.87 19.66 2.22
C LEU A 128 -2.64 19.65 3.74
N GLY A 129 -3.38 18.83 4.48
CA GLY A 129 -3.17 18.61 5.91
C GLY A 129 -1.78 18.06 6.21
N ALA A 130 -1.33 17.06 5.44
CA ALA A 130 0.01 16.51 5.53
C ALA A 130 1.10 17.52 5.15
N ALA A 131 0.85 18.41 4.17
CA ALA A 131 1.77 19.49 3.82
C ALA A 131 1.92 20.53 4.94
N TYR A 132 0.81 20.93 5.58
CA TYR A 132 0.85 21.79 6.77
C TYR A 132 1.53 21.11 7.96
N PHE A 133 1.29 19.81 8.16
CA PHE A 133 1.96 19.02 9.20
C PHE A 133 3.49 19.08 9.03
N ARG A 134 4.00 18.84 7.82
CA ARG A 134 5.45 18.92 7.54
C ARG A 134 6.02 20.32 7.77
N ALA A 135 5.22 21.35 7.56
CA ALA A 135 5.58 22.73 7.85
C ALA A 135 5.37 23.13 9.32
N GLN A 136 5.06 22.17 10.20
CA GLN A 136 4.77 22.38 11.63
C GLN A 136 3.61 23.36 11.91
N ARG A 137 2.72 23.52 10.93
CA ARG A 137 1.52 24.37 11.02
C ARG A 137 0.34 23.54 11.52
N TRP A 138 0.38 23.23 12.81
CA TRP A 138 -0.49 22.23 13.43
C TRP A 138 -1.98 22.55 13.35
N HIS A 139 -2.37 23.82 13.48
CA HIS A 139 -3.79 24.21 13.42
C HIS A 139 -4.37 24.02 12.02
N GLU A 140 -3.65 24.45 10.99
CA GLU A 140 -4.08 24.28 9.60
C GLU A 140 -4.05 22.81 9.19
N ALA A 141 -3.04 22.06 9.63
CA ALA A 141 -2.96 20.62 9.42
C ALA A 141 -4.21 19.93 9.97
N GLU A 142 -4.52 20.14 11.25
CA GLU A 142 -5.67 19.55 11.92
C GLU A 142 -7.01 19.91 11.23
N ARG A 143 -7.19 21.17 10.81
CA ARG A 143 -8.40 21.60 10.09
C ARG A 143 -8.61 20.79 8.81
N HIS A 144 -7.57 20.67 7.98
CA HIS A 144 -7.68 19.93 6.72
C HIS A 144 -7.77 18.42 6.93
N LEU A 145 -7.06 17.87 7.92
CA LEU A 145 -7.16 16.46 8.32
C LEU A 145 -8.58 16.10 8.77
N ARG A 146 -9.19 16.89 9.67
CA ARG A 146 -10.58 16.69 10.11
C ARG A 146 -11.56 16.79 8.94
N ARG A 147 -11.35 17.76 8.04
CA ARG A 147 -12.18 17.87 6.84
C ARG A 147 -12.09 16.64 5.94
N ALA A 148 -10.91 16.01 5.83
CA ALA A 148 -10.78 14.74 5.10
C ALA A 148 -11.62 13.61 5.74
N LEU A 149 -11.70 13.55 7.08
CA LEU A 149 -12.57 12.60 7.79
C LEU A 149 -14.05 12.92 7.55
N ASP A 150 -14.45 14.19 7.63
CA ASP A 150 -15.85 14.62 7.38
C ASP A 150 -16.31 14.26 5.96
N LEU A 151 -15.37 14.26 5.01
CA LEU A 151 -15.58 13.86 3.61
C LEU A 151 -15.41 12.35 3.37
N ASN A 152 -15.38 11.54 4.43
CA ASN A 152 -15.28 10.07 4.41
C ASN A 152 -14.01 9.53 3.71
N TYR A 153 -12.83 10.06 4.07
CA TYR A 153 -11.56 9.51 3.59
C TYR A 153 -11.48 7.99 3.83
N PRO A 154 -11.20 7.17 2.80
CA PRO A 154 -11.40 5.71 2.85
C PRO A 154 -10.43 4.96 3.77
N THR A 155 -9.30 5.57 4.13
CA THR A 155 -8.31 5.00 5.06
C THR A 155 -8.13 5.91 6.27
N PRO A 156 -9.15 6.04 7.15
CA PRO A 156 -9.17 7.05 8.19
C PRO A 156 -8.05 6.87 9.23
N GLY A 157 -7.46 5.67 9.36
CA GLY A 157 -6.29 5.43 10.21
C GLY A 157 -5.09 6.32 9.85
N VAL A 158 -4.96 6.70 8.57
CA VAL A 158 -3.96 7.67 8.11
C VAL A 158 -4.17 9.03 8.78
N VAL A 159 -5.41 9.51 8.77
CA VAL A 159 -5.76 10.81 9.33
C VAL A 159 -5.60 10.80 10.85
N TYR A 160 -6.10 9.76 11.52
CA TYR A 160 -5.98 9.65 12.97
C TYR A 160 -4.53 9.57 13.43
N ASN A 161 -3.65 8.95 12.65
CA ASN A 161 -2.23 8.94 12.94
C ASN A 161 -1.66 10.35 12.96
N TYR A 162 -1.88 11.16 11.91
CA TYR A 162 -1.43 12.56 11.90
C TYR A 162 -1.99 13.36 13.07
N LEU A 163 -3.29 13.23 13.35
CA LEU A 163 -3.92 13.93 14.48
C LEU A 163 -3.31 13.52 15.82
N ALA A 164 -3.02 12.23 16.01
CA ALA A 164 -2.42 11.72 17.23
C ALA A 164 -0.98 12.25 17.40
N VAL A 165 -0.18 12.27 16.33
CA VAL A 165 1.16 12.89 16.38
C VAL A 165 1.07 14.38 16.70
N ILE A 166 0.15 15.12 16.08
CA ILE A 166 -0.08 16.54 16.41
C ILE A 166 -0.43 16.72 17.90
N ALA A 167 -1.28 15.85 18.46
CA ALA A 167 -1.64 15.89 19.88
C ALA A 167 -0.41 15.63 20.78
N THR A 168 0.44 14.65 20.43
CA THR A 168 1.71 14.38 21.11
C THR A 168 2.64 15.58 21.09
N GLU A 169 2.82 16.23 19.93
CA GLU A 169 3.67 17.43 19.79
C GLU A 169 3.17 18.61 20.65
N ARG A 170 1.88 18.65 20.98
CA ARG A 170 1.27 19.63 21.89
C ARG A 170 1.30 19.21 23.36
N GLY A 171 1.80 18.02 23.68
CA GLY A 171 1.75 17.44 25.02
C GLY A 171 0.36 16.98 25.48
N ASP A 172 -0.63 16.96 24.57
CA ASP A 172 -1.99 16.53 24.85
C ASP A 172 -2.12 15.01 24.68
N TYR A 173 -1.60 14.30 25.68
CA TYR A 173 -1.55 12.85 25.66
C TYR A 173 -2.93 12.19 25.84
N ASP A 174 -3.86 12.88 26.51
CA ASP A 174 -5.24 12.40 26.65
C ASP A 174 -5.91 12.37 25.29
N ARG A 175 -5.81 13.46 24.52
CA ARG A 175 -6.35 13.50 23.16
C ARG A 175 -5.68 12.51 22.23
N MET A 176 -4.37 12.33 22.34
CA MET A 176 -3.64 11.29 21.59
C MET A 176 -4.25 9.89 21.84
N MET A 177 -4.52 9.55 23.11
CA MET A 177 -5.11 8.25 23.47
C MET A 177 -6.56 8.09 23.01
N GLU A 178 -7.35 9.16 23.01
CA GLU A 178 -8.70 9.16 22.41
C GLU A 178 -8.66 8.89 20.90
N LEU A 179 -7.73 9.54 20.18
CA LEU A 179 -7.55 9.37 18.73
C LEU A 179 -7.12 7.94 18.40
N PHE A 180 -6.18 7.38 19.15
CA PHE A 180 -5.79 5.97 19.03
C PHE A 180 -6.96 5.01 19.27
N SER A 181 -7.76 5.27 20.30
CA SER A 181 -8.92 4.44 20.63
C SER A 181 -10.00 4.51 19.56
N THR A 182 -10.20 5.68 18.96
CA THR A 182 -11.14 5.87 17.86
C THR A 182 -10.66 5.15 16.60
N ALA A 183 -9.38 5.32 16.28
CA ALA A 183 -8.78 4.74 15.09
C ALA A 183 -8.72 3.21 15.14
N ALA A 184 -8.49 2.61 16.31
CA ALA A 184 -8.60 1.17 16.51
C ALA A 184 -10.00 0.61 16.26
N LYS A 185 -11.06 1.43 16.40
CA LYS A 185 -12.45 1.02 16.10
C LYS A 185 -12.76 1.10 14.61
N VAL A 186 -12.23 2.11 13.90
CA VAL A 186 -12.62 2.39 12.51
C VAL A 186 -11.64 1.84 11.47
N ASP A 187 -10.37 1.64 11.84
CA ASP A 187 -9.30 1.15 10.97
C ASP A 187 -8.31 0.31 11.79
N PRO A 188 -8.74 -0.86 12.30
CA PRO A 188 -7.94 -1.68 13.21
C PRO A 188 -6.66 -2.25 12.56
N GLN A 189 -6.57 -2.25 11.24
CA GLN A 189 -5.49 -2.88 10.48
C GLN A 189 -4.37 -1.92 10.07
N HIS A 190 -4.49 -0.63 10.41
CA HIS A 190 -3.51 0.39 10.03
C HIS A 190 -2.17 0.20 10.77
N GLN A 191 -1.20 -0.47 10.13
CA GLN A 191 0.04 -0.89 10.82
C GLN A 191 0.81 0.27 11.46
N GLN A 192 0.97 1.41 10.78
CA GLN A 192 1.78 2.50 11.32
C GLN A 192 1.20 3.07 12.62
N LEU A 193 -0.13 3.19 12.65
CA LEU A 193 -0.87 3.65 13.82
C LEU A 193 -0.73 2.60 14.92
N MET A 194 -0.85 1.31 14.62
CA MET A 194 -0.63 0.24 15.61
C MET A 194 0.80 0.27 16.18
N GLN A 195 1.80 0.54 15.35
CA GLN A 195 3.18 0.74 15.81
C GLN A 195 3.30 1.95 16.76
N ASN A 196 2.68 3.08 16.43
CA ASN A 196 2.64 4.26 17.29
C ASN A 196 1.88 4.02 18.60
N VAL A 197 0.77 3.30 18.56
CA VAL A 197 0.00 2.87 19.75
C VAL A 197 0.88 2.00 20.64
N ASN A 198 1.57 1.01 20.08
CA ASN A 198 2.47 0.13 20.84
C ASN A 198 3.64 0.91 21.45
N ARG A 199 4.19 1.88 20.71
CA ARG A 199 5.24 2.77 21.21
C ARG A 199 4.75 3.63 22.37
N ALA A 200 3.59 4.27 22.23
CA ALA A 200 2.98 5.07 23.30
C ALA A 200 2.66 4.23 24.54
N ARG A 201 2.09 3.03 24.38
CA ARG A 201 1.82 2.09 25.49
C ARG A 201 3.08 1.70 26.24
N ARG A 202 4.16 1.40 25.51
CA ARG A 202 5.47 1.09 26.12
C ARG A 202 6.00 2.30 26.88
N TRP A 203 5.95 3.48 26.27
CA TRP A 203 6.40 4.72 26.87
C TRP A 203 5.67 5.05 28.19
N PHE A 204 4.34 4.89 28.23
CA PHE A 204 3.58 5.04 29.49
C PHE A 204 3.96 4.02 30.55
N ARG A 205 4.13 2.74 30.16
CA ARG A 205 4.52 1.66 31.08
C ARG A 205 5.88 1.95 31.74
N GLU A 206 6.80 2.54 30.99
CA GLU A 206 8.14 2.91 31.45
C GLU A 206 8.16 4.24 32.22
N ARG A 207 6.99 4.81 32.54
CA ARG A 207 6.81 6.12 33.17
C ARG A 207 7.47 7.26 32.39
N GLY A 208 7.41 7.19 31.06
CA GLY A 208 7.97 8.17 30.13
C GLY A 208 7.73 9.64 30.50
N PRO A 209 6.47 10.08 30.75
CA PRO A 209 6.20 11.47 31.11
C PRO A 209 6.88 11.88 32.42
N ALA A 210 6.82 11.02 33.45
CA ALA A 210 7.44 11.29 34.75
C ALA A 210 8.99 11.31 34.69
N ARG A 211 9.58 10.62 33.71
CA ARG A 211 11.02 10.57 33.47
C ARG A 211 11.51 11.64 32.49
N GLY A 212 10.62 12.45 31.93
CA GLY A 212 10.97 13.44 30.90
C GLY A 212 11.49 12.83 29.60
N VAL A 213 11.20 11.56 29.33
CA VAL A 213 11.60 10.90 28.07
C VAL A 213 10.63 11.36 26.97
N PRO A 214 11.11 11.90 25.83
CA PRO A 214 10.23 12.31 24.75
C PRO A 214 9.52 11.09 24.12
N LEU A 215 8.27 11.28 23.71
CA LEU A 215 7.53 10.27 22.94
C LEU A 215 7.64 10.60 21.45
N GLU A 216 8.46 9.83 20.74
CA GLU A 216 8.63 10.02 19.29
C GLU A 216 7.67 9.14 18.50
N LEU A 217 6.65 9.75 17.88
CA LEU A 217 5.72 9.07 17.00
C LEU A 217 6.02 9.33 15.53
N ILE A 218 5.61 8.40 14.67
CA ILE A 218 5.88 8.46 13.24
C ILE A 218 4.62 8.82 12.46
N ALA A 219 4.62 9.99 11.82
CA ALA A 219 3.48 10.46 11.01
C ALA A 219 3.47 9.94 9.57
N HIS A 220 4.59 9.38 9.06
CA HIS A 220 4.65 8.92 7.68
C HIS A 220 3.88 7.60 7.52
N HIS A 221 3.32 7.36 6.33
CA HIS A 221 2.64 6.12 6.01
C HIS A 221 3.40 5.42 4.88
N HIS A 222 3.70 4.14 5.06
CA HIS A 222 4.19 3.31 3.97
C HIS A 222 3.02 2.94 3.06
N PHE A 223 3.26 2.88 1.76
CA PHE A 223 2.35 2.21 0.84
C PHE A 223 2.26 0.75 1.28
N GLN A 224 1.19 0.42 1.99
CA GLN A 224 0.85 -0.96 2.27
C GLN A 224 0.19 -1.51 1.01
N LEU A 225 0.55 -2.74 0.63
CA LEU A 225 -0.47 -3.57 -0.01
C LEU A 225 -1.59 -3.68 1.01
N LEU A 226 -2.65 -2.89 0.83
CA LEU A 226 -3.91 -3.04 1.55
C LEU A 226 -4.62 -4.28 1.01
N GLU A 227 -3.91 -5.41 0.99
CA GLU A 227 -4.55 -6.70 0.92
C GLU A 227 -5.34 -6.81 2.21
N ARG A 228 -6.65 -6.65 2.09
CA ARG A 228 -7.53 -7.25 3.08
C ARG A 228 -7.13 -8.71 3.12
N THR A 229 -6.68 -9.19 4.28
CA THR A 229 -6.38 -10.61 4.51
C THR A 229 -7.61 -11.51 4.27
N VAL A 230 -8.78 -10.91 4.11
CA VAL A 230 -9.97 -11.51 3.51
C VAL A 230 -10.11 -11.00 2.08
N GLN A 231 -9.37 -11.61 1.16
CA GLN A 231 -9.75 -11.54 -0.26
C GLN A 231 -11.06 -12.33 -0.41
N PRO A 232 -12.07 -11.84 -1.15
CA PRO A 232 -13.17 -12.69 -1.55
C PRO A 232 -12.57 -13.87 -2.31
N THR A 233 -12.66 -15.05 -1.72
CA THR A 233 -12.36 -16.28 -2.45
C THR A 233 -13.37 -16.36 -3.58
N LEU A 234 -12.87 -16.42 -4.82
CA LEU A 234 -13.72 -16.82 -5.94
C LEU A 234 -14.38 -18.14 -5.53
N PRO A 235 -15.71 -18.29 -5.68
CA PRO A 235 -16.37 -19.56 -5.35
C PRO A 235 -15.68 -20.65 -6.16
N GLY A 236 -15.05 -21.59 -5.46
CA GLY A 236 -14.35 -22.70 -6.10
C GLY A 236 -15.32 -23.76 -6.64
N PRO A 237 -14.83 -24.72 -7.43
CA PRO A 237 -13.75 -24.57 -8.40
C PRO A 237 -14.23 -23.82 -9.64
N LEU A 238 -13.29 -23.23 -10.39
CA LEU A 238 -13.57 -22.74 -11.73
C LEU A 238 -14.05 -23.91 -12.60
N ALA A 239 -14.97 -23.65 -13.53
CA ALA A 239 -15.41 -24.66 -14.47
C ALA A 239 -14.21 -25.23 -15.25
N ASN A 240 -14.28 -26.51 -15.65
CA ASN A 240 -13.19 -27.20 -16.36
C ASN A 240 -12.78 -26.52 -17.67
N ASP A 241 -13.64 -25.66 -18.20
CA ASP A 241 -13.46 -24.89 -19.43
C ASP A 241 -13.15 -23.41 -19.19
N PHE A 242 -12.85 -22.98 -17.96
CA PHE A 242 -12.56 -21.56 -17.65
C PHE A 242 -11.39 -21.00 -18.47
N ALA A 243 -10.44 -21.85 -18.88
CA ALA A 243 -9.32 -21.46 -19.74
C ALA A 243 -9.68 -21.39 -21.25
N ASN A 244 -10.87 -21.87 -21.65
CA ASN A 244 -11.32 -21.83 -23.02
C ASN A 244 -11.96 -20.47 -23.32
N TRP A 245 -11.14 -19.55 -23.83
CA TRP A 245 -11.60 -18.23 -24.24
C TRP A 245 -12.52 -18.31 -25.46
N GLN A 246 -13.84 -18.36 -25.22
CA GLN A 246 -14.81 -18.26 -26.30
C GLN A 246 -14.96 -16.81 -26.76
N PRO A 247 -15.16 -16.56 -28.08
CA PRO A 247 -15.48 -15.23 -28.55
C PRO A 247 -16.74 -14.72 -27.84
N ALA A 248 -16.67 -13.51 -27.28
CA ALA A 248 -17.77 -12.93 -26.53
C ALA A 248 -19.07 -13.00 -27.36
N ALA A 249 -20.10 -13.62 -26.80
CA ALA A 249 -21.44 -13.51 -27.36
C ALA A 249 -21.78 -12.00 -27.46
N ALA A 250 -22.40 -11.61 -28.58
CA ALA A 250 -22.82 -10.23 -28.79
C ALA A 250 -23.58 -9.73 -27.55
N PRO A 251 -23.28 -8.51 -27.05
CA PRO A 251 -23.92 -8.02 -25.84
C PRO A 251 -25.44 -8.00 -26.05
N PRO A 252 -26.24 -8.47 -25.08
CA PRO A 252 -27.68 -8.36 -25.19
C PRO A 252 -28.05 -6.87 -25.28
N HIS A 253 -28.79 -6.52 -26.33
CA HIS A 253 -29.36 -5.18 -26.51
C HIS A 253 -30.40 -4.89 -25.43
N GLN A 254 -29.98 -4.54 -24.22
CA GLN A 254 -30.84 -3.91 -23.23
C GLN A 254 -30.05 -2.87 -22.44
N HIS A 255 -30.11 -1.63 -22.90
CA HIS A 255 -29.95 -0.49 -22.01
C HIS A 255 -31.12 -0.51 -21.02
N SER A 256 -30.93 -1.09 -19.84
CA SER A 256 -31.84 -0.83 -18.74
C SER A 256 -31.63 0.61 -18.28
N ARG A 257 -32.68 1.43 -18.44
CA ARG A 257 -32.74 2.78 -17.88
C ARG A 257 -32.54 2.68 -16.37
N VAL A 258 -31.48 3.28 -15.86
CA VAL A 258 -31.28 3.46 -14.41
C VAL A 258 -32.39 4.39 -13.89
N ALA A 259 -33.30 3.87 -13.10
CA ALA A 259 -34.26 4.67 -12.35
C ALA A 259 -33.52 5.45 -11.25
N ARG A 260 -33.60 6.77 -11.30
CA ARG A 260 -33.22 7.66 -10.19
C ARG A 260 -34.25 7.49 -9.07
N ALA A 261 -33.87 6.82 -7.99
CA ALA A 261 -34.55 6.96 -6.70
C ALA A 261 -33.57 6.63 -5.57
N GLY A 262 -33.37 7.62 -4.69
CA GLY A 262 -32.47 7.49 -3.54
C GLY A 262 -32.95 6.42 -2.56
N SER A 263 -32.00 5.65 -2.05
CA SER A 263 -32.24 4.64 -1.02
C SER A 263 -32.40 5.32 0.34
N THR A 264 -33.62 5.76 0.67
CA THR A 264 -34.11 5.81 2.04
C THR A 264 -34.96 4.57 2.25
N MET A 265 -34.40 3.49 2.80
CA MET A 265 -35.17 2.38 3.36
C MET A 265 -34.70 2.11 4.78
N SER A 266 -35.65 2.31 5.69
CA SER A 266 -35.59 2.02 7.12
C SER A 266 -35.55 0.51 7.35
N LEU A 267 -34.77 0.09 8.35
CA LEU A 267 -34.69 -1.29 8.82
C LEU A 267 -36.00 -1.66 9.53
N GLY A 268 -36.86 -2.43 8.85
CA GLY A 268 -38.09 -3.01 9.39
C GLY A 268 -37.98 -4.52 9.58
N ASP A 269 -38.37 -4.94 10.79
CA ASP A 269 -38.60 -6.26 11.40
C ASP A 269 -38.36 -7.57 10.64
N ARG A 270 -37.51 -8.41 11.23
CA ARG A 270 -37.31 -9.83 10.91
C ARG A 270 -38.45 -10.69 11.49
N PRO A 271 -39.02 -11.65 10.74
CA PRO A 271 -39.91 -12.65 11.33
C PRO A 271 -39.09 -13.75 12.04
N ARG A 272 -39.48 -14.07 13.27
CA ARG A 272 -39.04 -15.26 14.01
C ARG A 272 -39.80 -16.49 13.51
N GLY A 273 -39.08 -17.58 13.22
CA GLY A 273 -39.63 -18.92 12.99
C GLY A 273 -38.54 -19.95 13.28
N ARG A 274 -38.52 -20.46 14.51
CA ARG A 274 -38.98 -21.78 14.99
C ARG A 274 -37.88 -22.84 14.95
N ASP A 275 -37.60 -23.30 16.16
CA ASP A 275 -36.72 -24.40 16.55
C ASP A 275 -37.16 -25.72 15.92
N ASP A 276 -36.20 -26.47 15.39
CA ASP A 276 -36.25 -27.93 15.28
C ASP A 276 -34.80 -28.47 15.36
N HIS A 277 -34.45 -29.06 16.51
CA HIS A 277 -33.33 -29.99 16.69
C HIS A 277 -33.92 -31.41 16.77
N PRO A 278 -33.27 -32.47 16.24
CA PRO A 278 -32.18 -33.16 17.00
C PRO A 278 -31.21 -33.99 16.09
N PRO A 279 -30.36 -34.90 16.62
CA PRO A 279 -29.58 -34.92 17.85
C PRO A 279 -28.05 -35.10 17.64
N ASP A 280 -27.36 -34.99 18.78
CA ASP A 280 -25.98 -35.30 19.17
C ASP A 280 -25.24 -36.41 18.38
N GLY A 281 -24.00 -36.12 18.02
CA GLY A 281 -23.08 -37.00 17.32
C GLY A 281 -21.62 -36.58 17.55
N ARG A 282 -21.15 -36.67 18.80
CA ARG A 282 -19.72 -36.54 19.17
C ARG A 282 -18.82 -37.38 18.27
N LYS A 283 -17.91 -36.75 17.52
CA LYS A 283 -16.62 -37.36 17.14
C LYS A 283 -15.50 -36.31 17.19
N HIS A 284 -14.60 -36.52 18.16
CA HIS A 284 -13.30 -35.89 18.24
C HIS A 284 -12.47 -36.23 16.99
N LEU A 285 -11.82 -35.25 16.36
CA LEU A 285 -10.68 -35.51 15.47
C LEU A 285 -9.40 -35.06 16.17
N LYS A 286 -8.49 -36.04 16.32
CA LYS A 286 -7.15 -35.89 16.88
C LYS A 286 -6.25 -35.15 15.89
N VAL A 287 -5.44 -34.26 16.43
CA VAL A 287 -4.22 -33.74 15.79
C VAL A 287 -3.22 -34.89 15.75
N VAL A 288 -2.70 -35.20 14.55
CA VAL A 288 -1.50 -36.02 14.37
C VAL A 288 -0.45 -35.10 13.79
N THR A 289 0.57 -34.83 14.59
CA THR A 289 1.87 -34.31 14.16
C THR A 289 2.75 -35.51 13.84
N ASP A 290 3.31 -35.53 12.64
CA ASP A 290 4.64 -36.05 12.35
C ASP A 290 5.35 -34.99 11.49
#